data_AF-A0A9P9BJ17-F1
#
_entry.id   AF-A0A9P9BJ17-F1
#
_cell.length_a   1.000
_cell.length_b   1.000
_cell.length_c   1.000
_cell.angle_alpha   90.00
_cell.angle_beta   90.00
_cell.angle_gamma   90.00
#
_symmetry.space_group_name_H-M   'P 1'
#
loop_
_entity.id
_entity.type
_entity.pdbx_description
1 polymer ?
#
loop_
_entity_poly.entity_id
_entity_poly.type
_entity_poly.pdbx_seq_one_letter_code
_entity_poly.pdbx_strand_id
1 'polypeptide(L)'
;MQHIFSLTLITALAALVDLSAARGNWFEHCGSNSLQGATLLSSCDGGGASINLNDYIANDFGHLDWRNGGQFGPSCPSCWLDYDILRCNCGRGDGSLSTTDIDLEEHLCYSGNSIYYC
;
A
#
# COMPACT_ATOMS: atom_id res chain seq x y z
N MET A 1 22.25 -22.55 64.04
CA MET A 1 22.60 -22.93 62.65
C MET A 1 21.55 -22.34 61.73
N GLN A 2 21.93 -21.30 60.99
CA GLN A 2 21.08 -20.58 60.04
C GLN A 2 21.15 -21.30 58.68
N HIS A 3 20.01 -21.56 58.05
CA HIS A 3 19.96 -21.88 56.62
C HIS A 3 19.10 -20.85 55.90
N ILE A 4 19.78 -20.10 55.05
CA ILE A 4 19.27 -19.07 54.14
C ILE A 4 18.64 -19.81 52.95
N PHE A 5 17.33 -19.66 52.75
CA PHE A 5 16.68 -20.09 51.51
C PHE A 5 16.78 -18.97 50.48
N SER A 6 17.54 -19.25 49.42
CA SER A 6 17.84 -18.34 48.31
C SER A 6 16.63 -18.21 47.38
N LEU A 7 16.09 -16.99 47.22
CA LEU A 7 15.08 -16.68 46.21
C LEU A 7 15.76 -16.58 44.83
N THR A 8 15.44 -17.48 43.91
CA THR A 8 15.82 -17.35 42.50
C THR A 8 14.76 -16.52 41.79
N LEU A 9 15.15 -15.32 41.38
CA LEU A 9 14.35 -14.40 40.58
C LEU A 9 14.39 -14.88 39.11
N ILE A 10 13.27 -15.36 38.58
CA ILE A 10 13.15 -15.72 37.16
C ILE A 10 12.77 -14.44 36.40
N THR A 11 13.73 -13.86 35.67
CA THR A 11 13.46 -12.81 34.68
C THR A 11 12.96 -13.46 33.39
N ALA A 12 11.66 -13.35 33.12
CA ALA A 12 11.10 -13.71 31.82
C ALA A 12 11.43 -12.60 30.81
N LEU A 13 12.23 -12.93 29.80
CA LEU A 13 12.58 -12.06 28.67
C LEU A 13 11.51 -12.26 27.58
N ALA A 14 10.63 -11.29 27.38
CA ALA A 14 9.69 -11.29 26.26
C ALA A 14 10.42 -10.78 25.00
N ALA A 15 10.65 -11.67 24.03
CA ALA A 15 11.08 -11.27 22.69
C ALA A 15 9.87 -10.71 21.93
N LEU A 16 9.86 -9.41 21.66
CA LEU A 16 8.96 -8.78 20.70
C LEU A 16 9.50 -9.16 19.31
N VAL A 17 8.78 -10.02 18.60
CA VAL A 17 9.03 -10.26 17.17
C VAL A 17 8.29 -9.19 16.40
N ASP A 18 9.02 -8.18 15.90
CA ASP A 18 8.49 -7.24 14.92
C ASP A 18 8.21 -8.02 13.63
N LEU A 19 6.94 -8.38 13.43
CA LEU A 19 6.45 -8.84 12.14
C LEU A 19 6.28 -7.59 11.28
N SER A 20 7.38 -7.06 10.75
CA SER A 20 7.27 -6.13 9.62
C SER A 20 6.65 -6.93 8.47
N ALA A 21 5.36 -6.75 8.23
CA ALA A 21 4.77 -7.14 6.96
C ALA A 21 5.65 -6.50 5.88
N ALA A 22 6.33 -7.31 5.08
CA ALA A 22 7.11 -6.80 3.98
C ALA A 22 6.11 -6.06 3.07
N ARG A 23 6.15 -4.73 3.09
CA ARG A 23 5.53 -3.88 2.08
C ARG A 23 6.05 -4.35 0.71
N GLY A 24 5.24 -4.20 -0.33
CA GLY A 24 5.54 -4.81 -1.62
C GLY A 24 6.83 -4.29 -2.29
N ASN A 25 7.38 -3.20 -1.75
CA ASN A 25 8.70 -2.64 -1.99
C ASN A 25 8.95 -2.29 -3.46
N TRP A 26 7.88 -1.99 -4.18
CA TRP A 26 7.96 -1.74 -5.61
C TRP A 26 8.61 -0.37 -5.88
N PHE A 27 8.39 0.61 -5.01
CA PHE A 27 8.88 1.98 -5.16
C PHE A 27 10.41 2.05 -5.02
N GLU A 28 11.03 1.18 -4.21
CA GLU A 28 12.50 1.06 -4.11
C GLU A 28 13.13 0.64 -5.45
N HIS A 29 12.41 -0.12 -6.27
CA HIS A 29 12.87 -0.57 -7.57
C HIS A 29 12.42 0.33 -8.73
N CYS A 30 11.50 1.27 -8.48
CA CYS A 30 10.82 2.06 -9.49
C CYS A 30 10.89 3.57 -9.18
N GLY A 31 11.97 4.21 -9.59
CA GLY A 31 12.29 5.61 -9.22
C GLY A 31 11.60 6.71 -10.05
N SER A 32 10.80 6.38 -11.06
CA SER A 32 10.06 7.37 -11.85
C SER A 32 8.67 6.84 -12.21
N ASN A 33 7.65 7.47 -11.63
CA ASN A 33 6.27 7.01 -11.68
C ASN A 33 5.36 8.09 -12.23
N SER A 34 4.38 7.69 -13.02
CA SER A 34 3.37 8.58 -13.57
C SER A 34 2.02 7.88 -13.66
N LEU A 35 0.95 8.65 -13.54
CA LEU A 35 -0.41 8.15 -13.65
C LEU A 35 -1.01 8.61 -14.98
N GLN A 36 -1.46 7.65 -15.79
CA GLN A 36 -2.23 7.91 -17.01
C GLN A 36 -3.63 7.33 -16.83
N GLY A 37 -4.60 8.17 -16.45
CA GLY A 37 -5.92 7.70 -16.04
C GLY A 37 -5.84 6.88 -14.76
N ALA A 38 -6.17 5.59 -14.84
CA ALA A 38 -5.99 4.64 -13.73
C ALA A 38 -4.75 3.74 -13.89
N THR A 39 -3.96 3.92 -14.96
CA THR A 39 -2.76 3.11 -15.19
C THR A 39 -1.56 3.80 -14.53
N LEU A 40 -0.92 3.09 -13.61
CA LEU A 40 0.40 3.43 -13.10
C LEU A 40 1.44 2.99 -14.12
N LEU A 41 2.25 3.93 -14.58
CA LEU A 41 3.41 3.70 -15.45
C LEU A 41 4.67 4.01 -14.65
N SER A 42 5.60 3.07 -14.63
CA SER A 42 6.79 3.13 -13.79
C SER A 42 8.04 2.76 -14.58
N SER A 43 9.14 3.45 -14.30
CA SER A 43 10.47 3.06 -14.76
C SER A 43 11.21 2.39 -13.61
N CYS A 44 11.55 1.13 -13.78
CA CYS A 44 12.15 0.29 -12.76
C CYS A 44 13.52 -0.27 -13.18
N ASP A 45 14.25 -0.90 -12.26
CA ASP A 45 15.61 -1.44 -12.47
C ASP A 45 15.75 -2.33 -13.71
N GLY A 46 14.65 -2.96 -14.16
CA GLY A 46 14.61 -3.86 -15.32
C GLY A 46 13.91 -3.32 -16.57
N GLY A 47 13.47 -2.06 -16.55
CA GLY A 47 12.75 -1.42 -17.65
C GLY A 47 11.43 -0.78 -17.24
N GLY A 48 10.61 -0.45 -18.24
CA GLY A 48 9.26 0.09 -18.00
C GLY A 48 8.29 -1.00 -17.54
N ALA A 49 7.55 -0.71 -16.47
CA ALA A 49 6.48 -1.53 -15.94
C ALA A 49 5.17 -0.74 -15.89
N SER A 50 4.04 -1.43 -15.95
CA SER A 50 2.74 -0.80 -15.80
C SER A 50 1.73 -1.71 -15.12
N ILE A 51 0.78 -1.09 -14.44
CA ILE A 51 -0.35 -1.78 -13.82
C ILE A 51 -1.59 -0.89 -13.87
N ASN A 52 -2.74 -1.49 -14.16
CA ASN A 52 -4.01 -0.79 -14.13
C ASN A 52 -4.63 -0.87 -12.73
N LEU A 53 -4.66 0.26 -12.02
CA LEU A 53 -5.14 0.32 -10.64
C LEU A 53 -6.66 0.13 -10.53
N ASN A 54 -7.42 0.31 -11.61
CA ASN A 54 -8.86 -0.03 -11.63
C ASN A 54 -9.11 -1.52 -11.36
N ASP A 55 -8.12 -2.38 -11.60
CA ASP A 55 -8.26 -3.80 -11.36
C ASP A 55 -8.14 -4.16 -9.88
N TYR A 56 -7.68 -3.22 -9.03
CA TYR A 56 -7.33 -3.50 -7.63
C TYR A 56 -7.81 -2.44 -6.63
N ILE A 57 -8.31 -1.29 -7.07
CA ILE A 57 -8.75 -0.21 -6.19
C ILE A 57 -10.20 0.16 -6.51
N ALA A 58 -11.02 0.24 -5.46
CA ALA A 58 -12.40 0.69 -5.51
C ALA A 58 -12.55 2.08 -4.89
N ASN A 59 -13.64 2.76 -5.22
CA ASN A 59 -14.15 3.90 -4.46
C ASN A 59 -15.33 3.43 -3.61
N ASP A 60 -15.18 3.46 -2.29
CA ASP A 60 -16.21 3.15 -1.31
C ASP A 60 -16.70 4.43 -0.64
N PHE A 61 -17.83 4.96 -1.12
CA PHE A 61 -18.45 6.21 -0.63
C PHE A 61 -17.49 7.41 -0.50
N GLY A 62 -16.57 7.58 -1.44
CA GLY A 62 -15.59 8.67 -1.47
C GLY A 62 -14.25 8.30 -0.82
N HIS A 63 -14.02 7.04 -0.46
CA HIS A 63 -12.76 6.54 0.09
C HIS A 63 -12.16 5.50 -0.86
N LEU A 64 -10.84 5.55 -1.08
CA LEU A 64 -10.15 4.50 -1.84
C LEU A 64 -9.96 3.28 -0.96
N ASP A 65 -10.23 2.09 -1.51
CA ASP A 65 -10.10 0.82 -0.81
C ASP A 65 -9.56 -0.26 -1.74
N TRP A 66 -8.73 -1.18 -1.22
CA TRP A 66 -8.18 -2.28 -1.99
C TRP A 66 -9.26 -3.34 -2.26
N ARG A 67 -9.53 -3.58 -3.53
CA ARG A 67 -10.57 -4.51 -3.98
C ARG A 67 -10.30 -5.00 -5.40
N ASN A 68 -10.19 -6.32 -5.55
CA ASN A 68 -10.14 -6.94 -6.87
C ASN A 68 -11.37 -6.56 -7.71
N GLY A 69 -11.12 -6.04 -8.92
CA GLY A 69 -12.14 -5.50 -9.82
C GLY A 69 -12.79 -4.20 -9.31
N GLY A 70 -12.06 -3.38 -8.55
CA GLY A 70 -12.63 -2.24 -7.82
C GLY A 70 -13.16 -1.07 -8.67
N GLN A 71 -12.54 -0.79 -9.81
CA GLN A 71 -12.98 0.23 -10.78
C GLN A 71 -13.21 1.63 -10.18
N PHE A 72 -12.26 2.17 -9.40
CA PHE A 72 -12.40 3.51 -8.82
C PHE A 72 -12.49 4.65 -9.86
N GLY A 73 -11.76 4.53 -10.97
CA GLY A 73 -11.52 5.61 -11.95
C GLY A 73 -12.76 6.34 -12.46
N PRO A 74 -13.85 5.65 -12.88
CA PRO A 74 -15.09 6.30 -13.31
C PRO A 74 -15.72 7.24 -12.27
N SER A 75 -15.45 7.00 -10.99
CA SER A 75 -16.02 7.77 -9.87
C SER A 75 -15.03 8.72 -9.20
N CYS A 76 -13.76 8.71 -9.62
CA CYS A 76 -12.70 9.58 -9.08
C CYS A 76 -12.10 10.43 -10.21
N PRO A 77 -12.73 11.58 -10.54
CA PRO A 77 -12.38 12.36 -11.74
C PRO A 77 -11.00 13.02 -11.72
N SER A 78 -10.33 13.06 -10.58
CA SER A 78 -9.00 13.67 -10.45
C SER A 78 -8.16 12.86 -9.49
N CYS A 79 -7.04 12.35 -9.98
CA CYS A 79 -6.07 11.57 -9.22
C CYS A 79 -4.65 11.99 -9.58
N TRP A 80 -3.74 11.90 -8.62
CA TRP A 80 -2.33 12.16 -8.80
C TRP A 80 -1.51 11.30 -7.85
N LEU A 81 -0.25 11.07 -8.22
CA LEU A 81 0.71 10.38 -7.38
C LEU A 81 1.47 11.39 -6.54
N ASP A 82 1.65 11.05 -5.27
CA ASP A 82 2.54 11.69 -4.32
C ASP A 82 3.46 10.59 -3.80
N TYR A 83 4.57 10.37 -4.51
CA TYR A 83 5.45 9.20 -4.34
C TYR A 83 4.70 7.87 -4.54
N ASP A 84 4.62 7.05 -3.49
CA ASP A 84 3.91 5.78 -3.40
C ASP A 84 2.43 5.94 -3.02
N ILE A 85 1.98 7.16 -2.73
CA ILE A 85 0.59 7.43 -2.34
C ILE A 85 -0.22 7.85 -3.57
N LEU A 86 -1.30 7.11 -3.86
CA LEU A 86 -2.32 7.55 -4.80
C LEU A 86 -3.31 8.46 -4.08
N ARG A 87 -3.40 9.72 -4.50
CA ARG A 87 -4.39 10.67 -3.99
C ARG A 87 -5.44 10.93 -5.05
N CYS A 88 -6.72 10.93 -4.64
CA CYS A 88 -7.84 11.17 -5.54
C CYS A 88 -8.91 12.05 -4.90
N ASN A 89 -9.69 12.73 -5.74
CA ASN A 89 -11.00 13.26 -5.40
C ASN A 89 -12.06 12.29 -5.91
N CYS A 90 -12.77 11.62 -5.01
CA CYS A 90 -13.70 10.55 -5.31
C CYS A 90 -15.14 10.94 -4.97
N GLY A 91 -16.07 10.54 -5.83
CA GLY A 91 -17.51 10.78 -5.68
C GLY A 91 -18.09 10.01 -4.49
N ARG A 92 -18.94 10.69 -3.73
CA ARG A 92 -19.80 10.12 -2.70
C ARG A 92 -21.18 9.82 -3.28
N GLY A 93 -21.97 9.04 -2.53
CA GLY A 93 -23.35 8.70 -2.92
C GLY A 93 -24.31 9.90 -3.03
N ASP A 94 -23.97 11.04 -2.42
CA ASP A 94 -24.73 12.30 -2.52
C ASP A 94 -24.30 13.20 -3.69
N GLY A 95 -23.34 12.74 -4.52
CA GLY A 95 -22.78 13.49 -5.64
C GLY A 95 -21.68 14.49 -5.26
N SER A 96 -21.36 14.65 -3.98
CA SER A 96 -20.21 15.44 -3.54
C SER A 96 -18.89 14.69 -3.78
N LEU A 97 -17.76 15.40 -3.69
CA LEU A 97 -16.42 14.81 -3.78
C LEU A 97 -15.75 14.77 -2.41
N SER A 98 -14.98 13.72 -2.18
CA SER A 98 -14.09 13.55 -1.03
C SER A 98 -12.65 13.40 -1.50
N THR A 99 -11.73 14.12 -0.88
CA THR A 99 -10.30 13.83 -1.05
C THR A 99 -9.95 12.62 -0.20
N THR A 100 -9.27 11.66 -0.80
CA THR A 100 -8.85 10.42 -0.17
C THR A 100 -7.51 9.98 -0.75
N ASP A 101 -6.79 9.18 0.01
CA ASP A 101 -5.52 8.60 -0.40
C ASP A 101 -5.45 7.13 -0.05
N ILE A 102 -4.56 6.42 -0.73
CA ILE A 102 -4.24 5.02 -0.47
C ILE A 102 -2.76 4.79 -0.75
N ASP A 103 -2.13 3.99 0.10
CA ASP A 103 -0.72 3.66 -0.02
C ASP A 103 -0.54 2.48 -0.98
N LEU A 104 0.12 2.73 -2.11
CA LEU A 104 0.37 1.71 -3.12
C LEU A 104 1.38 0.65 -2.66
N GLU A 105 2.27 0.98 -1.72
CA GLU A 105 3.21 0.01 -1.13
C GLU A 105 2.54 -1.08 -0.30
N GLU A 106 1.27 -0.89 0.06
CA GLU A 106 0.52 -1.89 0.82
C GLU A 106 0.31 -3.18 0.03
N HIS A 107 0.08 -3.07 -1.28
CA HIS A 107 -0.31 -4.21 -2.14
C HIS A 107 0.35 -4.24 -3.52
N LEU A 108 1.22 -3.29 -3.88
CA LEU A 108 1.98 -3.39 -5.12
C LEU A 108 3.37 -3.93 -4.86
N CYS A 109 3.72 -4.98 -5.59
CA CYS A 109 5.01 -5.65 -5.52
C CYS A 109 5.77 -5.52 -6.84
N TYR A 110 7.10 -5.58 -6.77
CA TYR A 110 7.98 -5.64 -7.96
C TYR A 110 8.74 -6.97 -8.02
N SER A 111 8.71 -7.64 -9.18
CA SER A 111 9.50 -8.84 -9.46
C SER A 111 9.66 -9.05 -10.95
N GLY A 112 10.84 -9.50 -11.38
CA GLY A 112 11.08 -9.89 -12.77
C GLY A 112 10.72 -8.80 -13.79
N ASN A 113 11.03 -7.54 -13.47
CA ASN A 113 10.77 -6.36 -14.31
C ASN A 113 9.28 -5.98 -14.47
N SER A 114 8.42 -6.46 -13.57
CA SER A 114 6.98 -6.18 -13.58
C SER A 114 6.51 -5.69 -12.22
N ILE A 115 5.55 -4.77 -12.24
CA ILE A 115 4.73 -4.43 -11.07
C ILE A 115 3.48 -5.30 -11.10
N TYR A 116 3.10 -5.87 -9.97
CA TYR A 116 1.91 -6.69 -9.84
C TYR A 116 1.26 -6.48 -8.47
N TYR A 117 -0.02 -6.85 -8.36
CA TYR A 117 -0.74 -6.87 -7.09
C TYR A 117 -0.32 -8.09 -6.26
N CYS A 118 0.11 -7.85 -5.03
CA CYS A 118 0.30 -8.83 -3.98
C CYS A 118 -0.79 -8.65 -2.91
#